data_AF-A0A521R345-F1
#
_entry.id   AF-A0A521R345-F1
#
_cell.length_a   1.000
_cell.length_b   1.000
_cell.length_c   1.000
_cell.angle_alpha   90.00
_cell.angle_beta   90.00
_cell.angle_gamma   90.00
#
_symmetry.space_group_name_H-M   'P 1'
#
loop_
_entity.id
_entity.type
_entity.pdbx_description
1 polymer ?
#
loop_
_entity_poly.entity_id
_entity_poly.type
_entity_poly.pdbx_seq_one_letter_code
_entity_poly.pdbx_strand_id
1 'polypeptide(L)'
;MIRVVRSAVIDAPIERVWAVLRDFNSHSAWHPIVADSTIENDESSDQIGCVRSFTLKDGNHIREQLLALSDTDYVSTYCILDATLPMRRYVATVQLKRVTDGDRTFWHWQSTFDVPRGREQEFTDLVGKGVYEGGFEGVRAYLRRRPGGPTSRSIVTAGASMTTQGVVAVRFGGPDVLEPRSLEVRPPGSGEVRLRQTAIGINYIDVYVRKGEYPLIQPPAPLGMEAAGEVVDVGDGVTHLLPGDRVAYACTPPGAYVGVRTLPASHLVVLPDEIDDEAAAAVMLKGMTAEYLLHRTHRLRAGETVLVHAAAGGVGLLLCQWAKALGARVIGTVSTDIKARAARAAGCDFVIVGGDYRFAASVRDATDGRGADVIYDGLGQAAARENFDALAMCGHWVCYGQASGPVSQLTVEDMQQKSATFSSPVLFHYSAERAVLTEMAARTFEALRQGILTLDIQHRYPLAAAAQAHRNLEGRTTIGPLILLP
;
A
#
# COMPACT_ATOMS: atom_id res chain seq x y z
N MET A 1 -15.90 -47.25 -3.79
CA MET A 1 -14.94 -46.35 -3.14
C MET A 1 -13.65 -46.33 -3.93
N ILE A 2 -13.42 -45.22 -4.61
CA ILE A 2 -12.21 -44.89 -5.36
C ILE A 2 -11.23 -44.24 -4.39
N ARG A 3 -9.93 -44.47 -4.60
CA ARG A 3 -8.86 -43.74 -3.92
C ARG A 3 -7.97 -43.07 -4.96
N VAL A 4 -7.80 -41.76 -4.86
CA VAL A 4 -6.91 -40.98 -5.72
C VAL A 4 -5.78 -40.42 -4.88
N VAL A 5 -4.54 -40.56 -5.35
CA VAL A 5 -3.35 -40.04 -4.69
C VAL A 5 -2.46 -39.36 -5.74
N ARG A 6 -2.01 -38.15 -5.45
CA ARG A 6 -0.99 -37.44 -6.21
C ARG A 6 0.00 -36.78 -5.27
N SER A 7 1.20 -36.55 -5.78
CA SER A 7 2.23 -35.83 -5.03
C SER A 7 3.13 -35.06 -5.97
N ALA A 8 3.68 -33.96 -5.49
CA ALA A 8 4.63 -33.13 -6.21
C ALA A 8 5.68 -32.57 -5.26
N VAL A 9 6.86 -32.26 -5.81
CA VAL A 9 7.82 -31.38 -5.14
C VAL A 9 7.57 -29.95 -5.63
N ILE A 10 7.45 -29.03 -4.70
CA ILE A 10 7.30 -27.60 -4.93
C ILE A 10 8.62 -26.94 -4.55
N ASP A 11 9.19 -26.15 -5.46
CA ASP A 11 10.46 -25.44 -5.25
C ASP A 11 10.25 -24.18 -4.39
N ALA A 12 9.81 -24.40 -3.14
CA ALA A 12 9.63 -23.38 -2.12
C ALA A 12 9.65 -24.01 -0.70
N PRO A 13 10.04 -23.25 0.33
CA PRO A 13 9.96 -23.66 1.74
C PRO A 13 8.55 -24.09 2.13
N ILE A 14 8.44 -25.05 3.06
CA ILE A 14 7.15 -25.62 3.49
C ILE A 14 6.23 -24.57 4.10
N GLU A 15 6.78 -23.59 4.81
CA GLU A 15 6.04 -22.47 5.37
C GLU A 15 5.38 -21.64 4.28
N ARG A 16 6.08 -21.44 3.17
CA ARG A 16 5.58 -20.66 2.03
C ARG A 16 4.49 -21.40 1.27
N VAL A 17 4.64 -22.71 1.09
CA VAL A 17 3.60 -23.55 0.48
C VAL A 17 2.40 -23.69 1.42
N TRP A 18 2.65 -23.87 2.72
CA TRP A 18 1.62 -24.01 3.73
C TRP A 18 0.81 -22.74 3.92
N ALA A 19 1.42 -21.56 3.95
CA ALA A 19 0.68 -20.30 4.08
C ALA A 19 -0.41 -20.14 3.00
N VAL A 20 -0.16 -20.67 1.79
CA VAL A 20 -1.16 -20.69 0.71
C VAL A 20 -2.26 -21.72 1.00
N LEU A 21 -1.89 -22.94 1.36
CA LEU A 21 -2.83 -24.07 1.51
C LEU A 21 -3.58 -24.08 2.85
N ARG A 22 -3.04 -23.39 3.86
CA ARG A 22 -3.61 -23.23 5.20
C ARG A 22 -4.86 -22.36 5.17
N ASP A 23 -4.87 -21.32 4.35
CA ASP A 23 -6.07 -20.54 4.09
C ASP A 23 -7.05 -21.40 3.27
N PHE A 24 -8.05 -21.96 3.96
CA PHE A 24 -9.04 -22.81 3.31
C PHE A 24 -9.92 -22.04 2.31
N ASN A 25 -9.81 -20.71 2.15
CA ASN A 25 -10.54 -19.99 1.10
C ASN A 25 -9.67 -19.57 -0.10
N SER A 26 -8.37 -19.84 -0.08
CA SER A 26 -7.42 -19.25 -1.03
C SER A 26 -7.52 -19.76 -2.47
N HIS A 27 -8.37 -20.74 -2.77
CA HIS A 27 -8.35 -21.46 -4.06
C HIS A 27 -8.56 -20.55 -5.27
N SER A 28 -9.39 -19.51 -5.19
CA SER A 28 -9.60 -18.57 -6.30
C SER A 28 -8.34 -17.75 -6.64
N ALA A 29 -7.38 -17.64 -5.71
CA ALA A 29 -6.14 -16.90 -5.93
C ALA A 29 -5.09 -17.69 -6.72
N TRP A 30 -5.11 -19.03 -6.68
CA TRP A 30 -4.04 -19.86 -7.25
C TRP A 30 -4.52 -21.06 -8.06
N HIS A 31 -5.70 -21.61 -7.80
CA HIS A 31 -6.17 -22.83 -8.46
C HIS A 31 -6.79 -22.49 -9.84
N PRO A 32 -6.28 -23.04 -10.96
CA PRO A 32 -6.61 -22.54 -12.30
C PRO A 32 -8.07 -22.73 -12.72
N ILE A 33 -8.78 -23.69 -12.15
CA ILE A 33 -10.19 -24.00 -12.47
C ILE A 33 -11.20 -23.34 -11.53
N VAL A 34 -10.78 -22.68 -10.44
CA VAL A 34 -11.69 -22.02 -9.50
C VAL A 34 -11.91 -20.57 -9.95
N ALA A 35 -13.17 -20.16 -10.03
CA ALA A 35 -13.57 -18.81 -10.45
C ALA A 35 -13.75 -17.87 -9.25
N ASP A 36 -14.50 -18.31 -8.26
CA ASP A 36 -14.82 -17.60 -7.03
C ASP A 36 -14.87 -18.57 -5.85
N SER A 37 -14.65 -18.07 -4.63
CA SER A 37 -14.63 -18.85 -3.41
C SER A 37 -14.93 -17.97 -2.20
N THR A 38 -15.84 -18.43 -1.35
CA THR A 38 -16.25 -17.74 -0.12
C THR A 38 -16.40 -18.72 1.04
N ILE A 39 -16.07 -18.28 2.25
CA ILE A 39 -16.44 -18.99 3.48
C ILE A 39 -17.85 -18.57 3.88
N GLU A 40 -18.70 -19.54 4.19
CA GLU A 40 -20.06 -19.30 4.66
C GLU A 40 -20.07 -18.75 6.09
N ASN A 41 -21.16 -18.05 6.46
CA ASN A 41 -21.41 -17.53 7.80
C ASN A 41 -20.33 -16.58 8.37
N ASP A 42 -19.54 -15.95 7.50
CA ASP A 42 -18.42 -15.07 7.88
C ASP A 42 -17.42 -15.72 8.86
N GLU A 43 -17.28 -17.05 8.79
CA GLU A 43 -16.32 -17.79 9.61
C GLU A 43 -14.89 -17.57 9.11
N SER A 44 -13.91 -17.83 10.00
CA SER A 44 -12.50 -17.81 9.60
C SER A 44 -12.19 -19.00 8.68
N SER A 45 -11.39 -18.79 7.64
CA SER A 45 -10.99 -19.85 6.70
C SER A 45 -10.02 -20.86 7.29
N ASP A 46 -9.55 -20.69 8.52
CA ASP A 46 -8.76 -21.68 9.25
C ASP A 46 -9.52 -22.34 10.41
N GLN A 47 -10.81 -22.02 10.55
CA GLN A 47 -11.66 -22.62 11.57
C GLN A 47 -12.09 -24.04 11.16
N ILE A 48 -11.74 -25.04 11.98
CA ILE A 48 -12.27 -26.40 11.80
C ILE A 48 -13.80 -26.36 11.87
N GLY A 49 -14.45 -26.95 10.86
CA GLY A 49 -15.90 -26.94 10.69
C GLY A 49 -16.42 -25.87 9.73
N CYS A 50 -15.59 -24.89 9.32
CA CYS A 50 -16.02 -23.89 8.34
C CYS A 50 -16.35 -24.52 6.99
N VAL A 51 -17.30 -23.91 6.29
CA VAL A 51 -17.76 -24.36 4.96
C VAL A 51 -17.28 -23.38 3.91
N ARG A 52 -16.49 -23.88 2.96
CA ARG A 52 -16.17 -23.17 1.72
C ARG A 52 -17.21 -23.51 0.67
N SER A 53 -17.72 -22.46 0.02
CA SER A 53 -18.62 -22.52 -1.12
C SER A 53 -17.93 -21.86 -2.32
N PHE A 54 -17.74 -22.61 -3.41
CA PHE A 54 -16.96 -22.13 -4.55
C PHE A 54 -17.49 -22.63 -5.89
N THR A 55 -17.25 -21.84 -6.93
CA THR A 55 -17.66 -22.14 -8.29
C THR A 55 -16.45 -22.39 -9.17
N LEU A 56 -16.53 -23.46 -9.96
CA LEU A 56 -15.54 -23.76 -11.00
C LEU A 56 -15.84 -22.96 -12.26
N LYS A 57 -14.81 -22.73 -13.08
CA LYS A 57 -14.93 -21.98 -14.35
C LYS A 57 -15.87 -22.61 -15.38
N ASP A 58 -16.19 -23.88 -15.23
CA ASP A 58 -17.16 -24.59 -16.07
C ASP A 58 -18.60 -24.51 -15.53
N GLY A 59 -18.81 -23.77 -14.43
CA GLY A 59 -20.10 -23.56 -13.78
C GLY A 59 -20.48 -24.62 -12.74
N ASN A 60 -19.66 -25.65 -12.52
CA ASN A 60 -19.91 -26.60 -11.44
C ASN A 60 -19.71 -25.93 -10.07
N HIS A 61 -20.60 -26.23 -9.13
CA HIS A 61 -20.57 -25.70 -7.78
C HIS A 61 -20.20 -26.79 -6.77
N ILE A 62 -19.40 -26.43 -5.77
CA ILE A 62 -18.95 -27.34 -4.72
C ILE A 62 -19.02 -26.62 -3.37
N ARG A 63 -19.57 -27.31 -2.37
CA ARG A 63 -19.53 -26.95 -0.96
C ARG A 63 -18.75 -28.00 -0.19
N GLU A 64 -17.78 -27.57 0.59
CA GLU A 64 -16.93 -28.46 1.36
C GLU A 64 -16.57 -27.92 2.73
N GLN A 65 -16.38 -28.83 3.67
CA GLN A 65 -16.16 -28.52 5.08
C GLN A 65 -14.75 -28.91 5.50
N LEU A 66 -14.08 -28.02 6.21
CA LEU A 66 -12.78 -28.29 6.82
C LEU A 66 -12.96 -29.22 8.04
N LEU A 67 -12.38 -30.41 7.99
CA LEU A 67 -12.48 -31.44 9.04
C LEU A 67 -11.30 -31.42 10.02
N ALA A 68 -10.10 -31.06 9.54
CA ALA A 68 -8.90 -30.95 10.35
C ALA A 68 -7.92 -29.96 9.74
N LEU A 69 -7.17 -29.26 10.59
CA LEU A 69 -6.07 -28.38 10.22
C LEU A 69 -4.99 -28.48 11.31
N SER A 70 -3.76 -28.82 10.92
CA SER A 70 -2.60 -28.91 11.82
C SER A 70 -1.43 -28.13 11.21
N ASP A 71 -1.09 -27.00 11.83
CA ASP A 71 0.07 -26.19 11.46
C ASP A 71 1.40 -26.88 11.83
N THR A 72 1.37 -27.73 12.86
CA THR A 72 2.55 -28.51 13.30
C THR A 72 2.89 -29.63 12.31
N ASP A 73 1.86 -30.34 11.84
CA ASP A 73 2.04 -31.48 10.93
C ASP A 73 1.93 -31.09 9.45
N TYR A 74 1.56 -29.82 9.17
CA TYR A 74 1.26 -29.30 7.83
C TYR A 74 0.21 -30.16 7.11
N VAL A 75 -0.89 -30.44 7.80
CA VAL A 75 -1.98 -31.30 7.33
C VAL A 75 -3.31 -30.55 7.33
N SER A 76 -4.07 -30.63 6.24
CA SER A 76 -5.49 -30.28 6.23
C SER A 76 -6.33 -31.42 5.66
N THR A 77 -7.52 -31.62 6.22
CA THR A 77 -8.49 -32.63 5.75
C THR A 77 -9.85 -31.98 5.61
N TYR A 78 -10.57 -32.29 4.54
CA TYR A 78 -11.89 -31.73 4.26
C TYR A 78 -12.79 -32.76 3.56
N CYS A 79 -14.09 -32.52 3.56
CA CYS A 79 -15.07 -33.33 2.85
C CYS A 79 -16.00 -32.47 1.99
N ILE A 80 -16.51 -33.03 0.90
CA ILE A 80 -17.56 -32.37 0.11
C ILE A 80 -18.91 -32.65 0.76
N LEU A 81 -19.64 -31.58 1.08
CA LEU A 81 -21.00 -31.63 1.59
C LEU A 81 -22.02 -31.75 0.46
N ASP A 82 -21.85 -30.93 -0.58
CA ASP A 82 -22.72 -30.89 -1.75
C ASP A 82 -21.91 -30.48 -2.99
N ALA A 83 -22.24 -31.06 -4.14
CA ALA A 83 -21.61 -30.70 -5.40
C ALA A 83 -22.52 -30.99 -6.59
N THR A 84 -22.39 -30.18 -7.65
CA THR A 84 -23.06 -30.45 -8.94
C THR A 84 -22.62 -31.79 -9.54
N LEU A 85 -21.38 -32.20 -9.27
CA LEU A 85 -20.84 -33.48 -9.69
C LEU A 85 -21.28 -34.61 -8.74
N PRO A 86 -21.72 -35.78 -9.25
CA PRO A 86 -22.27 -36.88 -8.45
C PRO A 86 -21.20 -37.67 -7.67
N MET A 87 -20.42 -36.99 -6.83
CA MET A 87 -19.46 -37.60 -5.90
C MET A 87 -20.11 -37.73 -4.51
N ARG A 88 -19.96 -38.89 -3.88
CA ARG A 88 -20.47 -39.15 -2.53
C ARG A 88 -19.36 -39.58 -1.59
N ARG A 89 -19.51 -39.30 -0.30
CA ARG A 89 -18.56 -39.67 0.76
C ARG A 89 -17.12 -39.23 0.42
N TYR A 90 -16.99 -38.04 -0.19
CA TYR A 90 -15.70 -37.51 -0.57
C TYR A 90 -14.97 -36.98 0.65
N VAL A 91 -13.76 -37.48 0.89
CA VAL A 91 -12.84 -36.95 1.90
C VAL A 91 -11.48 -36.81 1.26
N ALA A 92 -10.83 -35.67 1.45
CA ALA A 92 -9.49 -35.41 0.97
C ALA A 92 -8.57 -34.92 2.08
N THR A 93 -7.30 -35.28 1.98
CA THR A 93 -6.23 -34.85 2.87
C THR A 93 -5.08 -34.30 2.05
N VAL A 94 -4.66 -33.09 2.40
CA VAL A 94 -3.41 -32.48 1.99
C VAL A 94 -2.41 -32.64 3.14
N GLN A 95 -1.20 -33.09 2.82
CA GLN A 95 -0.07 -33.15 3.74
C GLN A 95 1.17 -32.60 3.07
N LEU A 96 1.89 -31.71 3.74
CA LEU A 96 3.20 -31.24 3.31
C LEU A 96 4.30 -31.87 4.16
N LYS A 97 5.45 -32.13 3.54
CA LYS A 97 6.67 -32.55 4.23
C LYS A 97 7.85 -31.76 3.70
N ARG A 98 8.80 -31.46 4.58
CA ARG A 98 10.07 -30.84 4.18
C ARG A 98 10.88 -31.83 3.37
N VAL A 99 11.44 -31.38 2.24
CA VAL A 99 12.51 -32.12 1.56
C VAL A 99 13.80 -31.63 2.19
N THR A 100 14.52 -32.49 2.90
CA THR A 100 15.71 -32.09 3.68
C THR A 100 16.91 -31.69 2.83
N ASP A 101 16.92 -32.09 1.55
CA ASP A 101 17.89 -31.66 0.55
C ASP A 101 17.35 -30.46 -0.25
N GLY A 102 17.68 -29.25 0.23
CA GLY A 102 17.25 -27.97 -0.32
C GLY A 102 15.99 -27.40 0.33
N ASP A 103 15.61 -26.18 -0.08
CA ASP A 103 14.45 -25.47 0.49
C ASP A 103 13.17 -25.77 -0.30
N ARG A 104 12.79 -27.06 -0.31
CA ARG A 104 11.68 -27.59 -1.13
C ARG A 104 10.65 -28.30 -0.27
N THR A 105 9.44 -28.40 -0.81
CA THR A 105 8.30 -29.01 -0.13
C THR A 105 7.78 -30.19 -0.91
N PHE A 106 7.63 -31.33 -0.25
CA PHE A 106 6.88 -32.46 -0.77
C PHE A 106 5.41 -32.29 -0.41
N TRP A 107 4.56 -32.08 -1.41
CA TRP A 107 3.11 -32.02 -1.26
C TRP A 107 2.51 -33.37 -1.61
N HIS A 108 1.82 -33.98 -0.66
CA HIS A 108 1.00 -35.17 -0.82
C HIS A 108 -0.49 -34.81 -0.74
N TRP A 109 -1.28 -35.25 -1.71
CA TRP A 109 -2.72 -35.02 -1.74
C TRP A 109 -3.44 -36.33 -2.07
N GLN A 110 -4.34 -36.74 -1.18
CA GLN A 110 -5.12 -37.96 -1.34
C GLN A 110 -6.61 -37.72 -1.11
N SER A 111 -7.46 -38.50 -1.76
CA SER A 111 -8.89 -38.58 -1.44
C SER A 111 -9.47 -39.97 -1.58
N THR A 112 -10.62 -40.17 -0.95
CA THR A 112 -11.53 -41.30 -1.16
C THR A 112 -12.93 -40.79 -1.45
N PHE A 113 -13.66 -41.44 -2.37
CA PHE A 113 -15.03 -41.07 -2.73
C PHE A 113 -15.75 -42.19 -3.50
N ASP A 114 -17.07 -42.07 -3.68
CA ASP A 114 -17.87 -42.93 -4.57
C ASP A 114 -18.49 -42.13 -5.71
N VAL A 115 -18.72 -42.82 -6.82
CA VAL A 115 -19.28 -42.27 -8.05
C VAL A 115 -20.28 -43.25 -8.66
N PRO A 116 -21.09 -42.84 -9.66
CA PRO A 116 -21.95 -43.74 -10.39
C PRO A 116 -21.16 -44.87 -11.06
N ARG A 117 -21.71 -46.08 -11.02
CA ARG A 117 -21.09 -47.28 -11.61
C ARG A 117 -20.79 -47.05 -13.10
N GLY A 118 -19.58 -47.40 -13.52
CA GLY A 118 -19.11 -47.23 -14.91
C GLY A 118 -18.45 -45.88 -15.22
N ARG A 119 -18.38 -44.95 -14.25
CA ARG A 119 -17.69 -43.65 -14.39
C ARG A 119 -16.45 -43.55 -13.51
N GLU A 120 -15.97 -44.66 -12.97
CA GLU A 120 -14.87 -44.67 -12.00
C GLU A 120 -13.58 -44.07 -12.57
N GLN A 121 -13.25 -44.43 -13.82
CA GLN A 121 -12.05 -43.92 -14.49
C GLN A 121 -12.15 -42.42 -14.77
N GLU A 122 -13.31 -41.96 -15.25
CA GLU A 122 -13.57 -40.56 -15.56
C GLU A 122 -13.34 -39.65 -14.33
N PHE A 123 -13.91 -40.01 -13.18
CA PHE A 123 -13.74 -39.23 -11.96
C PHE A 123 -12.36 -39.37 -11.33
N THR A 124 -11.71 -40.52 -11.51
CA THR A 124 -10.30 -40.71 -11.11
C THR A 124 -9.40 -39.73 -11.87
N ASP A 125 -9.62 -39.57 -13.18
CA ASP A 125 -8.89 -38.62 -14.01
C ASP A 125 -9.26 -37.16 -13.69
N LEU A 126 -10.54 -36.87 -13.48
CA LEU A 126 -11.00 -35.53 -13.10
C LEU A 126 -10.33 -35.04 -11.80
N VAL A 127 -10.38 -35.85 -10.74
CA VAL A 127 -9.80 -35.50 -9.43
C VAL A 127 -8.28 -35.51 -9.51
N GLY A 128 -7.67 -36.54 -10.10
CA GLY A 128 -6.22 -36.69 -10.15
C GLY A 128 -5.54 -35.63 -11.02
N LYS A 129 -6.01 -35.43 -12.25
CA LYS A 129 -5.37 -34.52 -13.22
C LYS A 129 -5.96 -33.11 -13.14
N GLY A 130 -7.29 -33.01 -13.19
CA GLY A 130 -7.98 -31.72 -13.24
C GLY A 130 -7.83 -30.92 -11.94
N VAL A 131 -8.00 -31.57 -10.81
CA VAL A 131 -7.92 -30.93 -9.49
C VAL A 131 -6.49 -30.98 -8.94
N TYR A 132 -5.91 -32.16 -8.73
CA TYR A 132 -4.67 -32.25 -7.95
C TYR A 132 -3.45 -31.75 -8.70
N GLU A 133 -3.19 -32.27 -9.90
CA GLU A 133 -2.07 -31.81 -10.73
C GLU A 133 -2.25 -30.35 -11.15
N GLY A 134 -3.49 -29.94 -11.49
CA GLY A 134 -3.83 -28.53 -11.71
C GLY A 134 -3.54 -27.64 -10.50
N GLY A 135 -3.81 -28.12 -9.29
CA GLY A 135 -3.51 -27.41 -8.06
C GLY A 135 -2.01 -27.28 -7.78
N PHE A 136 -1.22 -28.32 -8.06
CA PHE A 136 0.24 -28.24 -7.96
C PHE A 136 0.82 -27.17 -8.89
N GLU A 137 0.39 -27.14 -10.15
CA GLU A 137 0.79 -26.11 -11.10
C GLU A 137 0.30 -24.72 -10.71
N GLY A 138 -0.93 -24.63 -10.18
CA GLY A 138 -1.51 -23.40 -9.67
C GLY A 138 -0.67 -22.77 -8.55
N VAL A 139 -0.29 -23.57 -7.54
CA VAL A 139 0.59 -23.11 -6.47
C VAL A 139 2.00 -22.80 -6.97
N ARG A 140 2.58 -23.62 -7.87
CA ARG A 140 3.88 -23.31 -8.48
C ARG A 140 3.85 -21.94 -9.18
N ALA A 141 2.81 -21.68 -9.97
CA ALA A 141 2.65 -20.41 -10.66
C ALA A 141 2.44 -19.25 -9.67
N TYR A 142 1.59 -19.44 -8.67
CA TYR A 142 1.34 -18.46 -7.60
C TYR A 142 2.63 -18.09 -6.85
N LEU A 143 3.46 -19.09 -6.54
CA LEU A 143 4.74 -18.89 -5.87
C LEU A 143 5.81 -18.28 -6.79
N ARG A 144 5.81 -18.59 -8.10
CA ARG A 144 6.74 -18.03 -9.10
C ARG A 144 6.42 -16.59 -9.48
N ARG A 145 5.14 -16.19 -9.46
CA ARG A 145 4.67 -14.79 -9.59
C ARG A 145 5.06 -13.91 -8.39
N ARG A 146 5.88 -14.44 -7.47
CA ARG A 146 6.58 -13.70 -6.41
C ARG A 146 8.09 -14.02 -6.50
N PRO A 147 8.83 -13.54 -7.52
CA PRO A 147 10.25 -13.83 -7.63
C PRO A 147 11.07 -12.83 -6.80
N GLY A 148 11.86 -13.36 -5.87
CA GLY A 148 12.81 -12.56 -5.10
C GLY A 148 13.68 -13.43 -4.21
N GLY A 149 14.78 -13.94 -4.76
CA GLY A 149 15.88 -14.46 -3.97
C GLY A 149 17.10 -14.75 -4.85
N PRO A 150 18.31 -14.51 -4.33
CA PRO A 150 19.45 -15.37 -4.58
C PRO A 150 19.76 -16.20 -3.33
N THR A 151 19.77 -17.51 -3.57
CA THR A 151 20.61 -18.58 -2.97
C THR A 151 21.54 -18.23 -1.80
N SER A 152 21.46 -19.10 -0.79
CA SER A 152 22.47 -19.35 0.26
C SER A 152 22.94 -18.12 1.03
N ARG A 153 22.16 -17.76 2.07
CA ARG A 153 22.70 -17.13 3.27
C ARG A 153 22.09 -17.81 4.48
N SER A 154 22.98 -18.07 5.44
CA SER A 154 22.72 -18.57 6.79
C SER A 154 21.32 -18.22 7.26
N ILE A 155 20.61 -19.21 7.82
CA ILE A 155 19.51 -18.97 8.77
C ILE A 155 20.06 -17.95 9.76
N VAL A 156 19.74 -16.67 9.56
CA VAL A 156 19.94 -15.66 10.59
C VAL A 156 18.87 -16.05 11.58
N THR A 157 19.31 -16.60 12.72
CA THR A 157 18.46 -16.89 13.87
C THR A 157 17.46 -15.75 14.04
N ALA A 158 16.19 -16.05 13.77
CA ALA A 158 15.08 -15.19 14.18
C ALA A 158 15.29 -14.88 15.66
N GLY A 159 15.53 -13.60 15.99
CA GLY A 159 15.74 -13.16 17.38
C GLY A 159 17.00 -12.35 17.68
N ALA A 160 17.96 -12.20 16.76
CA ALA A 160 19.12 -11.32 17.02
C ALA A 160 18.84 -9.85 16.68
N SER A 161 19.30 -8.92 17.51
CA SER A 161 19.37 -7.50 17.17
C SER A 161 20.31 -7.27 16.00
N MET A 162 20.04 -6.24 15.20
CA MET A 162 20.88 -5.83 14.08
C MET A 162 21.35 -4.39 14.28
N THR A 163 22.51 -4.06 13.74
CA THR A 163 22.93 -2.67 13.62
C THR A 163 22.54 -2.13 12.25
N THR A 164 22.03 -0.90 12.20
CA THR A 164 21.73 -0.18 10.96
C THR A 164 22.37 1.20 10.98
N GLN A 165 22.74 1.72 9.81
CA GLN A 165 22.97 3.15 9.65
C GLN A 165 21.63 3.87 9.49
N GLY A 166 21.58 5.12 9.94
CA GLY A 166 20.41 5.98 9.84
C GLY A 166 20.77 7.45 10.04
N VAL A 167 19.78 8.32 9.90
CA VAL A 167 19.88 9.74 10.23
C VAL A 167 18.86 10.10 11.29
N VAL A 168 19.33 10.79 12.33
CA VAL A 168 18.58 11.12 13.53
C VAL A 168 18.53 12.63 13.69
N ALA A 169 17.37 13.17 14.02
CA ALA A 169 17.26 14.52 14.56
C ALA A 169 17.72 14.51 16.01
N VAL A 170 18.86 15.12 16.33
CA VAL A 170 19.42 15.08 17.70
C VAL A 170 18.74 16.06 18.67
N ARG A 171 18.07 17.07 18.12
CA ARG A 171 17.22 18.06 18.79
C ARG A 171 16.25 18.64 17.76
N PHE A 172 15.22 19.37 18.22
CA PHE A 172 14.38 20.14 17.28
C PHE A 172 15.16 21.30 16.66
N GLY A 173 14.92 21.59 15.38
CA GLY A 173 15.54 22.73 14.71
C GLY A 173 15.57 22.67 13.18
N GLY A 174 16.53 23.41 12.62
CA GLY A 174 16.82 23.43 11.18
C GLY A 174 17.46 22.13 10.67
N PRO A 175 17.76 22.02 9.38
CA PRO A 175 18.34 20.81 8.79
C PRO A 175 19.64 20.32 9.43
N ASP A 176 20.42 21.21 10.04
CA ASP A 176 21.73 20.90 10.65
C ASP A 176 21.64 20.00 11.90
N VAL A 177 20.44 19.74 12.41
CA VAL A 177 20.22 18.79 13.52
C VAL A 177 20.16 17.33 13.07
N LEU A 178 20.19 17.07 11.76
CA LEU A 178 20.13 15.74 11.17
C LEU A 178 21.54 15.14 11.08
N GLU A 179 21.82 14.17 11.94
CA GLU A 179 23.14 13.54 12.05
C GLU A 179 23.07 12.04 11.69
N PRO A 180 24.03 11.52 10.91
CA PRO A 180 24.21 10.09 10.75
C PRO A 180 24.48 9.40 12.09
N ARG A 181 23.80 8.28 12.34
CA ARG A 181 23.94 7.47 13.56
C ARG A 181 23.90 5.99 13.20
N SER A 182 24.70 5.22 13.93
CA SER A 182 24.53 3.77 14.01
C SER A 182 23.48 3.47 15.08
N LEU A 183 22.46 2.68 14.73
CA LEU A 183 21.32 2.37 15.58
C LEU A 183 21.16 0.86 15.73
N GLU A 184 20.69 0.42 16.89
CA GLU A 184 20.26 -0.96 17.07
C GLU A 184 18.80 -1.14 16.65
N VAL A 185 18.53 -2.23 15.94
CA VAL A 185 17.22 -2.65 15.48
C VAL A 185 16.91 -3.97 16.17
N ARG A 186 15.92 -3.94 17.06
CA ARG A 186 15.44 -5.13 17.75
C ARG A 186 14.77 -6.11 16.77
N PRO A 187 14.77 -7.42 17.07
CA PRO A 187 13.92 -8.36 16.34
C PRO A 187 12.44 -7.97 16.43
N PRO A 188 11.61 -8.40 15.45
CA PRO A 188 10.18 -8.15 15.47
C PRO A 188 9.51 -8.88 16.63
N GLY A 189 8.65 -8.18 17.38
CA GLY A 189 7.73 -8.80 18.33
C GLY A 189 6.44 -9.29 17.65
N SER A 190 5.49 -9.78 18.43
CA SER A 190 4.20 -10.23 17.90
C SER A 190 3.49 -9.10 17.12
N GLY A 191 2.99 -9.43 15.93
CA GLY A 191 2.34 -8.49 15.02
C GLY A 191 3.28 -7.50 14.32
N GLU A 192 4.59 -7.63 14.51
CA GLU A 192 5.60 -6.74 13.92
C GLU A 192 6.43 -7.43 12.85
N VAL A 193 7.13 -6.60 12.09
CA VAL A 193 8.00 -7.00 10.98
C VAL A 193 9.26 -6.16 11.03
N ARG A 194 10.39 -6.76 10.67
CA ARG A 194 11.62 -6.04 10.44
C ARG A 194 11.81 -5.87 8.93
N LEU A 195 11.94 -4.62 8.51
CA LEU A 195 12.03 -4.21 7.13
C LEU A 195 13.43 -3.71 6.82
N ARG A 196 14.06 -4.23 5.76
CA ARG A 196 15.22 -3.61 5.14
C ARG A 196 14.74 -2.64 4.08
N GLN A 197 15.02 -1.36 4.27
CA GLN A 197 14.55 -0.30 3.39
C GLN A 197 15.54 -0.10 2.25
N THR A 198 15.01 0.07 1.05
CA THR A 198 15.77 0.27 -0.20
C THR A 198 15.56 1.67 -0.77
N ALA A 199 14.41 2.28 -0.48
CA ALA A 199 14.12 3.67 -0.76
C ALA A 199 13.22 4.27 0.32
N ILE A 200 13.47 5.53 0.67
CA ILE A 200 12.74 6.25 1.73
C ILE A 200 12.20 7.55 1.15
N GLY A 201 10.92 7.81 1.34
CA GLY A 201 10.27 9.03 0.88
C GLY A 201 10.53 10.21 1.82
N ILE A 202 10.84 11.37 1.24
CA ILE A 202 10.92 12.64 1.98
C ILE A 202 9.63 13.41 1.78
N ASN A 203 9.04 13.88 2.87
CA ASN A 203 7.79 14.61 2.89
C ASN A 203 7.92 15.90 3.69
N TYR A 204 7.11 16.92 3.36
CA TYR A 204 7.17 18.20 4.08
C TYR A 204 6.77 18.06 5.55
N ILE A 205 5.97 17.05 5.89
CA ILE A 205 5.66 16.71 7.28
C ILE A 205 6.89 16.33 8.11
N ASP A 206 7.94 15.78 7.48
CA ASP A 206 9.20 15.50 8.17
C ASP A 206 9.91 16.79 8.63
N VAL A 207 9.68 17.91 7.92
CA VAL A 207 10.16 19.24 8.32
C VAL A 207 9.40 19.72 9.56
N TYR A 208 8.08 19.58 9.60
CA TYR A 208 7.27 19.96 10.77
C TYR A 208 7.67 19.16 12.01
N VAL A 209 7.88 17.85 11.86
CA VAL A 209 8.36 16.98 12.95
C VAL A 209 9.76 17.38 13.39
N ARG A 210 10.70 17.61 12.47
CA ARG A 210 12.07 18.05 12.79
C ARG A 210 12.11 19.39 13.53
N LYS A 211 11.23 20.34 13.16
CA LYS A 211 11.14 21.66 13.82
C LYS A 211 10.43 21.61 15.17
N GLY A 212 9.76 20.50 15.51
CA GLY A 212 8.97 20.37 16.74
C GLY A 212 7.58 20.99 16.64
N GLU A 213 7.14 21.38 15.44
CA GLU A 213 5.79 21.89 15.21
C GLU A 213 4.75 20.77 15.36
N TYR A 214 5.11 19.55 14.96
CA TYR A 214 4.35 18.33 15.22
C TYR A 214 5.11 17.43 16.19
N PRO A 215 4.64 17.28 17.45
CA PRO A 215 5.34 16.53 18.50
C PRO A 215 5.15 15.01 18.33
N LEU A 216 5.59 14.47 17.19
CA LEU A 216 5.50 13.04 16.86
C LEU A 216 6.75 12.24 17.27
N ILE A 217 7.82 12.92 17.69
CA ILE A 217 9.06 12.32 18.17
C ILE A 217 9.55 13.03 19.42
N GLN A 218 10.39 12.34 20.18
CA GLN A 218 11.25 12.94 21.19
C GLN A 218 12.72 12.79 20.75
N PRO A 219 13.40 13.87 20.32
CA PRO A 219 14.81 13.81 19.97
C PRO A 219 15.68 13.32 21.15
N PRO A 220 16.73 12.52 20.90
CA PRO A 220 17.20 12.06 19.59
C PRO A 220 16.35 10.92 18.99
N ALA A 221 15.82 11.12 17.78
CA ALA A 221 15.04 10.09 17.07
C ALA A 221 15.17 10.19 15.53
N PRO A 222 15.07 9.06 14.79
CA PRO A 222 14.95 9.08 13.34
C PRO A 222 13.64 9.72 12.88
N LEU A 223 13.65 10.33 11.69
CA LEU A 223 12.48 10.94 11.04
C LEU A 223 11.90 10.04 9.95
N GLY A 224 10.96 10.56 9.16
CA GLY A 224 10.44 9.93 7.96
C GLY A 224 9.26 9.02 8.24
N MET A 225 8.23 9.13 7.41
CA MET A 225 7.00 8.35 7.53
C MET A 225 6.71 7.45 6.33
N GLU A 226 7.57 7.46 5.31
CA GLU A 226 7.35 6.78 4.04
C GLU A 226 8.61 6.01 3.64
N ALA A 227 8.48 4.72 3.31
CA ALA A 227 9.56 3.95 2.71
C ALA A 227 9.02 2.72 1.97
N ALA A 228 9.90 2.13 1.17
CA ALA A 228 9.74 0.84 0.53
C ALA A 228 10.97 -0.04 0.80
N GLY A 229 10.78 -1.35 0.73
CA GLY A 229 11.85 -2.31 0.89
C GLY A 229 11.36 -3.74 1.01
N GLU A 230 12.21 -4.58 1.60
CA GLU A 230 12.03 -6.02 1.67
C GLU A 230 11.92 -6.50 3.12
N VAL A 231 10.92 -7.33 3.39
CA VAL A 231 10.72 -7.96 4.71
C VAL A 231 11.91 -8.87 5.02
N VAL A 232 12.56 -8.64 6.15
CA VAL A 232 13.71 -9.45 6.62
C VAL A 232 13.22 -10.64 7.45
N ASP A 233 12.41 -10.35 8.47
CA ASP A 233 11.73 -11.35 9.29
C ASP A 233 10.43 -10.77 9.88
N VAL A 234 9.55 -11.66 10.30
CA VAL A 234 8.23 -11.36 10.88
C VAL A 234 8.16 -11.95 12.29
N GLY A 235 7.43 -11.29 13.17
CA GLY A 235 7.12 -11.83 14.49
C GLY A 235 5.79 -12.59 14.53
N ASP A 236 5.52 -13.22 15.68
CA ASP A 236 4.36 -14.10 15.86
C ASP A 236 3.03 -13.42 15.54
N GLY A 237 2.13 -14.14 14.86
CA GLY A 237 0.80 -13.64 14.50
C GLY A 237 0.75 -12.81 13.21
N VAL A 238 1.88 -12.55 12.57
CA VAL A 238 1.91 -11.97 11.22
C VAL A 238 1.70 -13.09 10.19
N THR A 239 0.53 -13.10 9.55
CA THR A 239 0.15 -14.14 8.57
C THR A 239 0.13 -13.64 7.13
N HIS A 240 0.05 -12.32 6.92
CA HIS A 240 -0.13 -11.69 5.62
C HIS A 240 1.17 -11.21 4.96
N LEU A 241 2.33 -11.41 5.61
CA LEU A 241 3.66 -11.05 5.11
C LEU A 241 4.66 -12.16 5.41
N LEU A 242 5.65 -12.30 4.52
CA LEU A 242 6.74 -13.26 4.65
C LEU A 242 8.09 -12.58 4.40
N PRO A 243 9.19 -13.12 4.94
CA PRO A 243 10.54 -12.76 4.51
C PRO A 243 10.69 -12.77 2.99
N GLY A 244 11.31 -11.74 2.43
CA GLY A 244 11.47 -11.54 0.99
C GLY A 244 10.31 -10.80 0.30
N ASP A 245 9.16 -10.59 0.96
CA ASP A 245 8.09 -9.79 0.38
C ASP A 245 8.53 -8.33 0.21
N ARG A 246 8.30 -7.77 -0.99
CA ARG A 246 8.48 -6.34 -1.27
C ARG A 246 7.27 -5.59 -0.78
N VAL A 247 7.50 -4.56 0.03
CA VAL A 247 6.46 -3.82 0.74
C VAL A 247 6.77 -2.33 0.75
N ALA A 248 5.73 -1.53 0.93
CA ALA A 248 5.89 -0.13 1.24
C ALA A 248 4.88 0.32 2.31
N TYR A 249 5.12 1.51 2.86
CA TYR A 249 4.24 2.09 3.86
C TYR A 249 4.27 3.62 3.84
N ALA A 250 3.19 4.20 4.35
CA ALA A 250 3.16 5.57 4.85
C ALA A 250 2.46 5.58 6.20
N CYS A 251 3.19 5.71 7.31
CA CYS A 251 2.61 5.55 8.64
C CYS A 251 3.30 6.38 9.74
N THR A 252 2.57 6.57 10.83
CA THR A 252 3.12 6.96 12.14
C THR A 252 3.41 5.71 12.98
N PRO A 253 4.34 5.76 13.94
CA PRO A 253 5.23 6.89 14.24
C PRO A 253 6.36 7.05 13.21
N PRO A 254 6.98 8.25 13.12
CA PRO A 254 8.17 8.48 12.31
C PRO A 254 9.31 7.53 12.67
N GLY A 255 10.17 7.24 11.70
CA GLY A 255 11.35 6.39 11.87
C GLY A 255 11.88 5.76 10.59
N ALA A 256 11.45 6.24 9.42
CA ALA A 256 11.88 5.73 8.13
C ALA A 256 13.33 6.10 7.77
N TYR A 257 13.99 7.06 8.40
CA TYR A 257 15.33 7.50 8.01
C TYR A 257 16.45 6.57 8.54
N VAL A 258 16.34 5.27 8.26
CA VAL A 258 17.26 4.21 8.66
C VAL A 258 17.36 3.14 7.58
N GLY A 259 18.41 2.33 7.54
CA GLY A 259 18.51 1.22 6.59
C GLY A 259 17.62 0.02 6.94
N VAL A 260 17.38 -0.23 8.23
CA VAL A 260 16.53 -1.32 8.72
C VAL A 260 15.69 -0.80 9.88
N ARG A 261 14.39 -1.13 9.92
CA ARG A 261 13.51 -0.80 11.06
C ARG A 261 12.54 -1.92 11.38
N THR A 262 12.10 -1.97 12.63
CA THR A 262 11.01 -2.83 13.09
C THR A 262 9.75 -1.98 13.30
N LEU A 263 8.62 -2.43 12.78
CA LEU A 263 7.34 -1.72 12.85
C LEU A 263 6.14 -2.68 12.81
N PRO A 264 4.91 -2.23 13.14
CA PRO A 264 3.72 -3.07 13.01
C PRO A 264 3.47 -3.53 11.58
N ALA A 265 3.23 -4.83 11.38
CA ALA A 265 2.95 -5.42 10.08
C ALA A 265 1.63 -4.92 9.46
N SER A 266 0.73 -4.38 10.28
CA SER A 266 -0.55 -3.81 9.84
C SER A 266 -0.41 -2.54 9.00
N HIS A 267 0.74 -1.84 9.06
CA HIS A 267 1.01 -0.63 8.26
C HIS A 267 1.59 -0.90 6.88
N LEU A 268 2.01 -2.14 6.61
CA LEU A 268 2.66 -2.48 5.35
C LEU A 268 1.64 -2.93 4.30
N VAL A 269 1.86 -2.48 3.07
CA VAL A 269 1.19 -3.00 1.87
C VAL A 269 2.21 -3.71 0.99
N VAL A 270 1.83 -4.85 0.42
CA VAL A 270 2.67 -5.57 -0.53
C VAL A 270 2.70 -4.80 -1.84
N LEU A 271 3.89 -4.65 -2.41
CA LEU A 271 4.08 -3.99 -3.70
C LEU A 271 3.68 -4.92 -4.84
N PRO A 272 2.92 -4.42 -5.84
CA PRO A 272 2.82 -5.10 -7.13
C PRO A 272 4.20 -5.24 -7.78
N ASP A 273 4.42 -6.31 -8.53
CA ASP A 273 5.71 -6.62 -9.16
C ASP A 273 6.22 -5.49 -10.05
N GLU A 274 5.30 -4.79 -10.74
CA GLU A 274 5.61 -3.74 -11.71
C GLU A 274 6.00 -2.40 -11.05
N ILE A 275 5.73 -2.21 -9.77
CA ILE A 275 6.06 -0.98 -9.04
C ILE A 275 7.40 -1.19 -8.37
N ASP A 276 8.44 -0.49 -8.83
CA ASP A 276 9.75 -0.52 -8.17
C ASP A 276 9.75 0.18 -6.80
N ASP A 277 10.77 -0.09 -5.97
CA ASP A 277 10.84 0.42 -4.60
C ASP A 277 10.97 1.95 -4.55
N GLU A 278 11.65 2.57 -5.53
CA GLU A 278 11.81 4.02 -5.58
C GLU A 278 10.48 4.72 -5.90
N ALA A 279 9.73 4.18 -6.87
CA ALA A 279 8.39 4.62 -7.21
C ALA A 279 7.46 4.51 -6.01
N ALA A 280 7.49 3.37 -5.30
CA ALA A 280 6.71 3.17 -4.09
C ALA A 280 7.08 4.18 -2.98
N ALA A 281 8.37 4.38 -2.71
CA ALA A 281 8.85 5.36 -1.73
C ALA A 281 8.58 6.81 -2.15
N ALA A 282 8.42 7.09 -3.44
CA ALA A 282 8.05 8.41 -3.94
C ALA A 282 6.54 8.69 -3.83
N VAL A 283 5.70 7.66 -3.87
CA VAL A 283 4.25 7.80 -4.09
C VAL A 283 3.36 7.37 -2.92
N MET A 284 3.80 6.52 -2.01
CA MET A 284 2.91 5.93 -0.99
C MET A 284 2.15 6.98 -0.18
N LEU A 285 2.85 7.89 0.50
CA LEU A 285 2.23 8.95 1.29
C LEU A 285 1.53 9.96 0.38
N LYS A 286 2.18 10.36 -0.71
CA LYS A 286 1.73 11.48 -1.55
C LYS A 286 0.53 11.11 -2.42
N GLY A 287 0.57 9.93 -3.02
CA GLY A 287 -0.47 9.31 -3.82
C GLY A 287 -1.68 8.93 -2.98
N MET A 288 -1.49 8.31 -1.81
CA MET A 288 -2.62 8.07 -0.90
C MET A 288 -3.23 9.37 -0.37
N THR A 289 -2.41 10.43 -0.21
CA THR A 289 -2.93 11.77 0.10
C THR A 289 -3.79 12.31 -1.04
N ALA A 290 -3.33 12.22 -2.29
CA ALA A 290 -4.14 12.60 -3.44
C ALA A 290 -5.43 11.76 -3.55
N GLU A 291 -5.35 10.45 -3.30
CA GLU A 291 -6.50 9.53 -3.33
C GLU A 291 -7.60 9.99 -2.36
N TYR A 292 -7.28 10.13 -1.07
CA TYR A 292 -8.33 10.45 -0.11
C TYR A 292 -8.87 11.88 -0.32
N LEU A 293 -8.02 12.82 -0.76
CA LEU A 293 -8.44 14.20 -1.03
C LEU A 293 -9.47 14.27 -2.16
N LEU A 294 -9.28 13.49 -3.23
CA LEU A 294 -10.11 13.49 -4.45
C LEU A 294 -11.29 12.52 -4.40
N HIS A 295 -11.17 11.42 -3.64
CA HIS A 295 -12.17 10.35 -3.62
C HIS A 295 -12.94 10.24 -2.31
N ARG A 296 -12.51 10.95 -1.25
CA ARG A 296 -13.12 10.82 0.09
C ARG A 296 -13.47 12.18 0.70
N THR A 297 -12.50 13.07 0.90
CA THR A 297 -12.71 14.38 1.55
C THR A 297 -13.58 15.29 0.70
N HIS A 298 -13.21 15.48 -0.56
CA HIS A 298 -14.07 16.10 -1.56
C HIS A 298 -14.15 15.14 -2.73
N ARG A 299 -15.29 14.44 -2.87
CA ARG A 299 -15.50 13.50 -3.97
C ARG A 299 -15.62 14.24 -5.29
N LEU A 300 -14.48 14.50 -5.92
CA LEU A 300 -14.37 15.33 -7.10
C LEU A 300 -15.17 14.75 -8.27
N ARG A 301 -15.87 15.62 -8.98
CA ARG A 301 -16.71 15.30 -10.14
C ARG A 301 -16.17 15.97 -11.39
N ALA A 302 -16.43 15.34 -12.53
CA ALA A 302 -16.13 15.93 -13.83
C ALA A 302 -16.84 17.29 -13.98
N GLY A 303 -16.12 18.27 -14.53
CA GLY A 303 -16.60 19.63 -14.74
C GLY A 303 -16.39 20.59 -13.56
N GLU A 304 -16.03 20.10 -12.37
CA GLU A 304 -15.65 20.98 -11.25
C GLU A 304 -14.31 21.68 -11.52
N THR A 305 -14.15 22.88 -10.98
CA THR A 305 -12.89 23.64 -11.01
C THR A 305 -12.12 23.43 -9.71
N VAL A 306 -10.90 22.95 -9.83
CA VAL A 306 -9.99 22.67 -8.71
C VAL A 306 -8.86 23.69 -8.69
N LEU A 307 -8.59 24.29 -7.54
CA LEU A 307 -7.35 25.04 -7.29
C LEU A 307 -6.37 24.18 -6.49
N VAL A 308 -5.19 23.90 -7.05
CA VAL A 308 -4.11 23.15 -6.40
C VAL A 308 -2.94 24.09 -6.09
N HIS A 309 -2.63 24.25 -4.81
CA HIS A 309 -1.45 25.00 -4.41
C HIS A 309 -0.18 24.17 -4.46
N ALA A 310 0.95 24.84 -4.69
CA ALA A 310 2.24 24.19 -4.88
C ALA A 310 2.16 23.06 -5.92
N ALA A 311 1.52 23.34 -7.06
CA ALA A 311 1.15 22.35 -8.07
C ALA A 311 2.34 21.56 -8.66
N ALA A 312 3.57 22.08 -8.54
CA ALA A 312 4.80 21.41 -8.96
C ALA A 312 5.51 20.62 -7.83
N GLY A 313 4.93 20.57 -6.64
CA GLY A 313 5.43 19.78 -5.51
C GLY A 313 5.00 18.31 -5.58
N GLY A 314 5.50 17.50 -4.65
CA GLY A 314 5.25 16.05 -4.65
C GLY A 314 3.77 15.66 -4.67
N VAL A 315 2.94 16.21 -3.77
CA VAL A 315 1.48 15.96 -3.78
C VAL A 315 0.79 16.73 -4.90
N GLY A 316 1.21 17.97 -5.16
CA GLY A 316 0.58 18.86 -6.14
C GLY A 316 0.55 18.27 -7.56
N LEU A 317 1.66 17.67 -8.00
CA LEU A 317 1.72 17.03 -9.32
C LEU A 317 0.78 15.83 -9.44
N LEU A 318 0.62 15.04 -8.37
CA LEU A 318 -0.29 13.89 -8.36
C LEU A 318 -1.75 14.34 -8.34
N LEU A 319 -2.08 15.36 -7.54
CA LEU A 319 -3.42 15.97 -7.52
C LEU A 319 -3.81 16.52 -8.88
N CYS A 320 -2.91 17.24 -9.56
CA CYS A 320 -3.20 17.80 -10.89
C CYS A 320 -3.48 16.71 -11.91
N GLN A 321 -2.63 15.68 -11.97
CA GLN A 321 -2.76 14.57 -12.91
C GLN A 321 -4.09 13.83 -12.70
N TRP A 322 -4.38 13.50 -11.45
CA TRP A 322 -5.55 12.69 -11.12
C TRP A 322 -6.84 13.50 -11.23
N ALA A 323 -6.87 14.77 -10.78
CA ALA A 323 -8.01 15.65 -10.98
C ALA A 323 -8.32 15.84 -12.47
N LYS A 324 -7.28 15.99 -13.32
CA LYS A 324 -7.45 16.09 -14.76
C LYS A 324 -8.06 14.81 -15.36
N ALA A 325 -7.58 13.65 -14.94
CA ALA A 325 -8.12 12.35 -15.36
C ALA A 325 -9.58 12.14 -14.92
N LEU A 326 -9.99 12.74 -13.80
CA LEU A 326 -11.38 12.76 -13.33
C LEU A 326 -12.27 13.77 -14.08
N GLY A 327 -11.72 14.50 -15.06
CA GLY A 327 -12.46 15.44 -15.89
C GLY A 327 -12.68 16.81 -15.26
N ALA A 328 -11.93 17.16 -14.21
CA ALA A 328 -11.97 18.49 -13.63
C ALA A 328 -11.18 19.51 -14.45
N ARG A 329 -11.51 20.79 -14.28
CA ARG A 329 -10.69 21.92 -14.74
C ARG A 329 -9.68 22.26 -13.65
N VAL A 330 -8.39 22.17 -13.95
CA VAL A 330 -7.33 22.28 -12.93
C VAL A 330 -6.62 23.62 -13.05
N ILE A 331 -6.65 24.39 -11.96
CA ILE A 331 -5.87 25.62 -11.78
C ILE A 331 -4.75 25.34 -10.78
N GLY A 332 -3.50 25.60 -11.15
CA GLY A 332 -2.34 25.38 -10.28
C GLY A 332 -1.65 26.68 -9.87
N THR A 333 -1.19 26.80 -8.62
CA THR A 333 -0.24 27.87 -8.24
C THR A 333 1.18 27.34 -8.08
N VAL A 334 2.15 28.10 -8.58
CA VAL A 334 3.59 27.77 -8.54
C VAL A 334 4.43 29.02 -8.30
N SER A 335 5.68 28.84 -7.86
CA SER A 335 6.57 29.97 -7.55
C SER A 335 7.47 30.42 -8.71
N THR A 336 7.60 29.63 -9.78
CA THR A 336 8.51 29.93 -10.91
C THR A 336 7.96 29.39 -12.23
N ASP A 337 8.43 29.94 -13.35
CA ASP A 337 8.05 29.47 -14.70
C ASP A 337 8.50 28.04 -14.99
N ILE A 338 9.64 27.62 -14.44
CA ILE A 338 10.11 26.24 -14.56
C ILE A 338 9.08 25.29 -13.94
N LYS A 339 8.59 25.63 -12.75
CA LYS A 339 7.51 24.89 -12.07
C LYS A 339 6.20 24.96 -12.82
N ALA A 340 5.92 26.07 -13.51
CA ALA A 340 4.72 26.20 -14.32
C ALA A 340 4.68 25.21 -15.48
N ARG A 341 5.84 24.91 -16.10
CA ARG A 341 5.92 23.87 -17.14
C ARG A 341 5.58 22.48 -16.58
N ALA A 342 6.13 22.13 -15.42
CA ALA A 342 5.81 20.86 -14.77
C ALA A 342 4.31 20.76 -14.41
N ALA A 343 3.72 21.82 -13.85
CA ALA A 343 2.30 21.85 -13.51
C ALA A 343 1.39 21.70 -14.74
N ARG A 344 1.71 22.37 -15.87
CA ARG A 344 0.97 22.19 -17.14
C ARG A 344 1.09 20.76 -17.67
N ALA A 345 2.29 20.19 -17.65
CA ALA A 345 2.51 18.79 -18.06
C ALA A 345 1.73 17.81 -17.17
N ALA A 346 1.53 18.15 -15.89
CA ALA A 346 0.70 17.40 -14.96
C ALA A 346 -0.81 17.65 -15.10
N GLY A 347 -1.27 18.39 -16.12
CA GLY A 347 -2.70 18.56 -16.40
C GLY A 347 -3.33 19.85 -15.90
N CYS A 348 -2.56 20.83 -15.38
CA CYS A 348 -3.11 22.16 -15.11
C CYS A 348 -3.53 22.86 -16.41
N ASP A 349 -4.81 23.23 -16.50
CA ASP A 349 -5.37 24.03 -17.59
C ASP A 349 -4.91 25.50 -17.49
N PHE A 350 -4.82 26.02 -16.26
CA PHE A 350 -4.32 27.36 -15.97
C PHE A 350 -3.29 27.32 -14.85
N VAL A 351 -2.21 28.09 -14.99
CA VAL A 351 -1.15 28.15 -13.98
C VAL A 351 -0.85 29.58 -13.61
N ILE A 352 -0.95 29.86 -12.31
CA ILE A 352 -0.64 31.16 -11.70
C ILE A 352 0.78 31.08 -11.15
N VAL A 353 1.66 31.95 -11.64
CA VAL A 353 3.06 32.03 -11.20
C VAL A 353 3.21 33.21 -10.25
N GLY A 354 3.55 32.93 -8.99
CA GLY A 354 3.69 33.96 -7.95
C GLY A 354 4.03 33.38 -6.59
N GLY A 355 4.84 34.11 -5.82
CA GLY A 355 5.24 33.74 -4.45
C GLY A 355 4.66 34.64 -3.36
N ASP A 356 3.86 35.63 -3.73
CA ASP A 356 3.28 36.67 -2.88
C ASP A 356 1.85 36.35 -2.40
N TYR A 357 1.39 35.13 -2.68
CA TYR A 357 0.05 34.63 -2.34
C TYR A 357 -1.11 35.38 -3.00
N ARG A 358 -0.86 36.19 -4.04
CA ARG A 358 -1.93 36.90 -4.78
C ARG A 358 -2.40 36.06 -5.96
N PHE A 359 -3.51 35.35 -5.80
CA PHE A 359 -4.04 34.45 -6.83
C PHE A 359 -5.56 34.53 -7.02
N ALA A 360 -6.30 35.10 -6.08
CA ALA A 360 -7.76 35.09 -6.11
C ALA A 360 -8.34 35.81 -7.34
N ALA A 361 -7.77 36.93 -7.73
CA ALA A 361 -8.18 37.65 -8.95
C ALA A 361 -7.98 36.77 -10.20
N SER A 362 -6.80 36.19 -10.37
CA SER A 362 -6.48 35.31 -11.50
C SER A 362 -7.36 34.05 -11.53
N VAL A 363 -7.71 33.49 -10.37
CA VAL A 363 -8.67 32.37 -10.28
C VAL A 363 -10.06 32.82 -10.73
N ARG A 364 -10.55 33.97 -10.26
CA ARG A 364 -11.85 34.49 -10.68
C ARG A 364 -11.88 34.77 -12.18
N ASP A 365 -10.84 35.40 -12.73
CA ASP A 365 -10.75 35.68 -14.16
C ASP A 365 -10.74 34.39 -14.99
N ALA A 366 -9.99 33.36 -14.56
CA ALA A 366 -9.96 32.06 -15.22
C ALA A 366 -11.28 31.26 -15.09
N THR A 367 -12.21 31.70 -14.24
CA THR A 367 -13.46 31.01 -13.91
C THR A 367 -14.70 31.85 -14.17
N ASP A 368 -14.58 32.90 -14.98
CA ASP A 368 -15.69 33.81 -15.32
C ASP A 368 -16.37 34.40 -14.06
N GLY A 369 -15.56 34.73 -13.06
CA GLY A 369 -15.96 35.27 -11.77
C GLY A 369 -16.47 34.25 -10.76
N ARG A 370 -16.61 32.97 -11.11
CA ARG A 370 -17.22 31.95 -10.23
C ARG A 370 -16.34 31.56 -9.04
N GLY A 371 -15.02 31.47 -9.23
CA GLY A 371 -14.09 30.89 -8.27
C GLY A 371 -13.91 29.37 -8.43
N ALA A 372 -13.12 28.76 -7.54
CA ALA A 372 -12.87 27.32 -7.52
C ALA A 372 -13.91 26.57 -6.68
N ASP A 373 -14.44 25.47 -7.19
CA ASP A 373 -15.41 24.61 -6.48
C ASP A 373 -14.71 23.89 -5.31
N VAL A 374 -13.43 23.55 -5.46
CA VAL A 374 -12.58 23.01 -4.38
C VAL A 374 -11.17 23.60 -4.43
N ILE A 375 -10.61 23.87 -3.25
CA ILE A 375 -9.23 24.32 -3.07
C ILE A 375 -8.47 23.28 -2.26
N TYR A 376 -7.37 22.76 -2.80
CA TYR A 376 -6.41 21.92 -2.08
C TYR A 376 -5.21 22.77 -1.65
N ASP A 377 -5.17 23.06 -0.35
CA ASP A 377 -4.25 24.01 0.25
C ASP A 377 -3.22 23.35 1.18
N GLY A 378 -1.93 23.54 0.84
CA GLY A 378 -0.78 23.21 1.67
C GLY A 378 0.01 24.43 2.15
N LEU A 379 -0.45 25.65 1.86
CA LEU A 379 0.25 26.89 2.17
C LEU A 379 -0.05 27.38 3.58
N GLY A 380 -1.30 27.32 4.04
CA GLY A 380 -1.69 27.74 5.39
C GLY A 380 -1.93 29.25 5.54
N GLN A 381 -1.61 29.82 6.71
CA GLN A 381 -2.08 31.15 7.15
C GLN A 381 -1.84 32.29 6.15
N ALA A 382 -0.67 32.34 5.49
CA ALA A 382 -0.35 33.44 4.57
C ALA A 382 -1.26 33.49 3.34
N ALA A 383 -1.86 32.36 2.95
CA ALA A 383 -2.77 32.25 1.80
C ALA A 383 -4.25 32.30 2.21
N ALA A 384 -4.57 32.30 3.51
CA ALA A 384 -5.93 32.06 4.01
C ALA A 384 -6.99 32.99 3.40
N ARG A 385 -6.71 34.30 3.35
CA ARG A 385 -7.65 35.28 2.80
C ARG A 385 -7.85 35.11 1.29
N GLU A 386 -6.76 34.89 0.56
CA GLU A 386 -6.80 34.71 -0.89
C GLU A 386 -7.47 33.39 -1.26
N ASN A 387 -7.30 32.33 -0.47
CA ASN A 387 -8.08 31.09 -0.60
C ASN A 387 -9.57 31.36 -0.46
N PHE A 388 -9.95 32.04 0.61
CA PHE A 388 -11.35 32.37 0.81
C PHE A 388 -11.91 33.21 -0.35
N ASP A 389 -11.17 34.21 -0.83
CA ASP A 389 -11.61 35.08 -1.93
C ASP A 389 -11.62 34.38 -3.30
N ALA A 390 -10.80 33.33 -3.50
CA ALA A 390 -10.75 32.49 -4.69
C ALA A 390 -11.83 31.39 -4.72
N LEU A 391 -12.38 31.03 -3.56
CA LEU A 391 -13.37 29.95 -3.41
C LEU A 391 -14.72 30.34 -4.03
N ALA A 392 -15.37 29.39 -4.69
CA ALA A 392 -16.72 29.56 -5.22
C ALA A 392 -17.78 29.59 -4.11
N MET A 393 -18.99 30.06 -4.46
CA MET A 393 -20.17 29.87 -3.63
C MET A 393 -20.43 28.36 -3.43
N CYS A 394 -20.70 27.94 -2.20
CA CYS A 394 -20.79 26.54 -1.77
C CYS A 394 -19.52 25.71 -2.01
N GLY A 395 -18.36 26.36 -2.18
CA GLY A 395 -17.10 25.67 -2.42
C GLY A 395 -16.52 25.00 -1.17
N HIS A 396 -15.60 24.06 -1.39
CA HIS A 396 -14.90 23.33 -0.33
C HIS A 396 -13.42 23.73 -0.25
N TRP A 397 -13.00 24.33 0.86
CA TRP A 397 -11.58 24.55 1.16
C TRP A 397 -11.01 23.40 1.99
N VAL A 398 -10.09 22.65 1.39
CA VAL A 398 -9.40 21.53 2.02
C VAL A 398 -7.96 21.92 2.35
N CYS A 399 -7.68 22.17 3.63
CA CYS A 399 -6.35 22.53 4.13
C CYS A 399 -5.64 21.29 4.67
N TYR A 400 -4.69 20.73 3.91
CA TYR A 400 -3.98 19.49 4.25
C TYR A 400 -2.49 19.71 4.59
N GLY A 401 -2.06 20.97 4.65
CA GLY A 401 -0.70 21.37 5.03
C GLY A 401 -0.62 22.83 5.44
N GLN A 402 0.51 23.23 6.00
CA GLN A 402 0.67 24.53 6.65
C GLN A 402 2.07 25.12 6.44
N ALA A 403 2.54 25.20 5.19
CA ALA A 403 3.93 25.61 4.89
C ALA A 403 4.32 27.00 5.42
N SER A 404 3.34 27.91 5.55
CA SER A 404 3.48 29.27 6.11
C SER A 404 2.97 29.40 7.55
N GLY A 405 2.59 28.28 8.19
CA GLY A 405 2.00 28.24 9.54
C GLY A 405 0.51 27.89 9.55
N PRO A 406 -0.02 27.49 10.73
CA PRO A 406 -1.39 27.03 10.89
C PRO A 406 -2.41 28.15 10.64
N VAL A 407 -3.52 27.82 9.97
CA VAL A 407 -4.65 28.75 9.80
C VAL A 407 -5.30 28.97 11.18
N SER A 408 -5.21 30.19 11.71
CA SER A 408 -5.60 30.52 13.08
C SER A 408 -6.80 31.47 13.21
N GLN A 409 -7.25 32.05 12.09
CA GLN A 409 -8.25 33.14 12.08
C GLN A 409 -9.50 32.83 11.24
N LEU A 410 -9.85 31.56 11.02
CA LEU A 410 -11.04 31.20 10.27
C LEU A 410 -12.25 31.09 11.20
N THR A 411 -13.30 31.87 10.96
CA THR A 411 -14.53 31.82 11.76
C THR A 411 -15.68 31.13 11.03
N VAL A 412 -16.75 30.80 11.77
CA VAL A 412 -17.98 30.26 11.18
C VAL A 412 -18.66 31.33 10.32
N GLU A 413 -18.61 32.59 10.75
CA GLU A 413 -19.15 33.73 10.01
C GLU A 413 -18.45 33.92 8.66
N ASP A 414 -17.15 33.67 8.57
CA ASP A 414 -16.44 33.67 7.29
C ASP A 414 -17.05 32.62 6.33
N MET A 415 -17.25 31.39 6.80
CA MET A 415 -17.82 30.32 5.97
C MET A 415 -19.25 30.64 5.51
N GLN A 416 -20.05 31.31 6.34
CA GLN A 416 -21.42 31.71 6.00
C GLN A 416 -21.49 32.69 4.82
N GLN A 417 -20.46 33.52 4.60
CA GLN A 417 -20.45 34.48 3.48
C GLN A 417 -20.48 33.79 2.11
N LYS A 418 -20.04 32.53 2.02
CA LYS A 418 -20.04 31.74 0.78
C LYS A 418 -20.78 30.41 0.90
N SER A 419 -21.49 30.15 2.01
CA SER A 419 -21.98 28.80 2.35
C SER A 419 -20.90 27.73 2.19
N ALA A 420 -19.66 28.09 2.50
CA ALA A 420 -18.47 27.29 2.23
C ALA A 420 -18.30 26.17 3.26
N THR A 421 -17.56 25.14 2.88
CA THR A 421 -17.09 24.10 3.81
C THR A 421 -15.58 24.17 3.96
N PHE A 422 -15.09 23.85 5.16
CA PHE A 422 -13.67 23.76 5.46
C PHE A 422 -13.35 22.39 6.06
N SER A 423 -12.29 21.75 5.56
CA SER A 423 -11.77 20.48 6.10
C SER A 423 -10.28 20.57 6.35
N SER A 424 -9.82 19.99 7.46
CA SER A 424 -8.39 19.79 7.77
C SER A 424 -8.08 18.30 7.93
N PRO A 425 -7.99 17.55 6.82
CA PRO A 425 -7.85 16.10 6.88
C PRO A 425 -6.40 15.65 7.15
N VAL A 426 -6.25 14.47 7.75
CA VAL A 426 -4.96 13.83 8.04
C VAL A 426 -4.98 12.42 7.47
N LEU A 427 -3.98 12.07 6.64
CA LEU A 427 -3.87 10.77 5.96
C LEU A 427 -4.09 9.59 6.93
N PHE A 428 -3.41 9.62 8.08
CA PHE A 428 -3.41 8.52 9.04
C PHE A 428 -4.78 8.25 9.68
N HIS A 429 -5.71 9.21 9.66
CA HIS A 429 -7.10 8.98 10.08
C HIS A 429 -7.89 8.20 9.03
N TYR A 430 -7.63 8.45 7.75
CA TYR A 430 -8.28 7.73 6.65
C TYR A 430 -7.69 6.32 6.46
N SER A 431 -6.41 6.14 6.76
CA SER A 431 -5.70 4.86 6.60
C SER A 431 -5.55 4.07 7.91
N ALA A 432 -6.35 4.39 8.95
CA ALA A 432 -6.24 3.74 10.26
C ALA A 432 -6.65 2.26 10.22
N GLU A 433 -7.67 1.95 9.44
CA GLU A 433 -8.12 0.58 9.21
C GLU A 433 -7.33 -0.08 8.07
N ARG A 434 -6.83 -1.30 8.30
CA ARG A 434 -5.99 -2.02 7.32
C ARG A 434 -6.69 -2.25 5.98
N ALA A 435 -7.98 -2.56 6.01
CA ALA A 435 -8.77 -2.75 4.78
C ALA A 435 -8.80 -1.46 3.95
N VAL A 436 -9.00 -0.32 4.60
CA VAL A 436 -9.01 1.00 3.94
C VAL A 436 -7.62 1.39 3.45
N LEU A 437 -6.57 1.18 4.25
CA LEU A 437 -5.17 1.38 3.82
C LEU A 437 -4.88 0.58 2.53
N THR A 438 -5.25 -0.69 2.51
CA THR A 438 -5.01 -1.58 1.37
C THR A 438 -5.78 -1.11 0.13
N GLU A 439 -7.04 -0.69 0.31
CA GLU A 439 -7.87 -0.13 -0.77
C GLU A 439 -7.26 1.17 -1.35
N MET A 440 -6.83 2.10 -0.49
CA MET A 440 -6.23 3.37 -0.89
C MET A 440 -4.90 3.16 -1.64
N ALA A 441 -4.06 2.26 -1.13
CA ALA A 441 -2.81 1.89 -1.80
C ALA A 441 -3.09 1.22 -3.15
N ALA A 442 -4.04 0.28 -3.21
CA ALA A 442 -4.41 -0.40 -4.45
C ALA A 442 -4.90 0.58 -5.53
N ARG A 443 -5.78 1.54 -5.19
CA ARG A 443 -6.18 2.59 -6.15
C ARG A 443 -5.02 3.46 -6.61
N THR A 444 -4.10 3.78 -5.71
CA THR A 444 -2.91 4.59 -6.03
C THR A 444 -2.01 3.84 -7.02
N PHE A 445 -1.73 2.56 -6.76
CA PHE A 445 -0.93 1.73 -7.67
C PHE A 445 -1.63 1.45 -8.99
N GLU A 446 -2.95 1.28 -8.98
CA GLU A 446 -3.72 1.12 -10.22
C GLU A 446 -3.68 2.40 -11.08
N ALA A 447 -3.74 3.59 -10.46
CA ALA A 447 -3.60 4.85 -11.17
C ALA A 447 -2.20 5.03 -11.79
N LEU A 448 -1.14 4.54 -11.13
CA LEU A 448 0.20 4.45 -11.74
C LEU A 448 0.22 3.47 -12.91
N ARG A 449 -0.35 2.28 -12.73
CA ARG A 449 -0.40 1.22 -13.76
C ARG A 449 -1.16 1.67 -15.01
N GLN A 450 -2.22 2.45 -14.84
CA GLN A 450 -3.00 3.03 -15.94
C GLN A 450 -2.33 4.24 -16.60
N GLY A 451 -1.21 4.73 -16.06
CA GLY A 451 -0.54 5.93 -16.53
C GLY A 451 -1.30 7.23 -16.22
N ILE A 452 -2.33 7.17 -15.37
CA ILE A 452 -3.01 8.37 -14.84
C ILE A 452 -2.03 9.15 -13.97
N LEU A 453 -1.30 8.45 -13.12
CA LEU A 453 -0.19 8.99 -12.36
C LEU A 453 1.12 8.59 -13.03
N THR A 454 2.00 9.57 -13.18
CA THR A 454 3.39 9.37 -13.58
C THR A 454 4.31 10.01 -12.55
N LEU A 455 5.47 9.39 -12.35
CA LEU A 455 6.48 9.83 -11.40
C LEU A 455 7.77 10.17 -12.16
N ASP A 456 8.25 11.39 -11.96
CA ASP A 456 9.59 11.78 -12.38
C ASP A 456 10.43 12.04 -11.12
N ILE A 457 11.17 11.02 -10.70
CA ILE A 457 12.03 11.09 -9.51
C ILE A 457 13.37 11.70 -9.94
N GLN A 458 13.47 13.03 -9.89
CA GLN A 458 14.72 13.74 -10.23
C GLN A 458 15.69 13.83 -9.04
N HIS A 459 15.19 13.62 -7.83
CA HIS A 459 15.89 13.95 -6.60
C HIS A 459 16.13 12.71 -5.73
N ARG A 460 17.25 12.04 -6.01
CA ARG A 460 17.80 10.93 -5.21
C ARG A 460 18.95 11.43 -4.37
N TYR A 461 18.92 11.14 -3.07
CA TYR A 461 20.01 11.47 -2.16
C TYR A 461 20.44 10.20 -1.41
N PRO A 462 21.73 10.01 -1.09
CA PRO A 462 22.09 9.00 -0.10
C PRO A 462 21.46 9.38 1.25
N LEU A 463 21.10 8.38 2.08
CA LEU A 463 20.47 8.60 3.39
C LEU A 463 21.25 9.59 4.27
N ALA A 464 22.58 9.51 4.27
CA ALA A 464 23.45 10.44 4.99
C ALA A 464 23.32 11.91 4.55
N ALA A 465 22.78 12.18 3.36
CA ALA A 465 22.53 13.53 2.84
C ALA A 465 21.12 14.06 3.14
N ALA A 466 20.37 13.45 4.06
CA ALA A 466 19.03 13.90 4.45
C ALA A 466 18.99 15.40 4.83
N ALA A 467 20.01 15.93 5.50
CA ALA A 467 20.12 17.36 5.80
C ALA A 467 20.09 18.24 4.54
N GLN A 468 20.80 17.84 3.48
CA GLN A 468 20.81 18.55 2.20
C GLN A 468 19.46 18.43 1.49
N ALA A 469 18.85 17.25 1.53
CA ALA A 469 17.54 17.02 0.92
C ALA A 469 16.46 17.89 1.57
N HIS A 470 16.47 18.00 2.90
CA HIS A 470 15.60 18.92 3.63
C HIS A 470 15.87 20.40 3.29
N ARG A 471 17.14 20.81 3.18
CA ARG A 471 17.49 22.18 2.73
C ARG A 471 16.90 22.50 1.35
N ASN A 472 16.97 21.56 0.42
CA ASN A 472 16.43 21.74 -0.93
C ASN A 472 14.89 21.79 -0.93
N LEU A 473 14.25 20.94 -0.13
CA LEU A 473 12.80 20.92 0.04
C LEU A 473 12.28 22.25 0.62
N GLU A 474 12.87 22.72 1.73
CA GLU A 474 12.50 23.98 2.38
C GLU A 474 12.86 25.20 1.54
N GLY A 475 13.96 25.14 0.79
CA GLY A 475 14.37 26.18 -0.16
C GLY A 475 13.47 26.29 -1.39
N ARG A 476 12.48 25.40 -1.54
CA ARG A 476 11.53 25.36 -2.68
C ARG A 476 12.23 25.26 -4.03
N THR A 477 13.42 24.67 -4.09
CA THR A 477 14.20 24.51 -5.33
C THR A 477 13.90 23.22 -6.08
N THR A 478 13.09 22.33 -5.48
CA THR A 478 12.77 21.02 -6.05
C THR A 478 11.45 21.01 -6.83
N ILE A 479 11.34 20.04 -7.74
CA ILE A 479 10.13 19.69 -8.48
C ILE A 479 9.86 18.21 -8.23
N GLY A 480 8.62 17.86 -7.91
CA GLY A 480 8.23 16.48 -7.66
C GLY A 480 8.78 15.86 -6.35
N PRO A 481 8.76 14.52 -6.24
CA PRO A 481 9.14 13.81 -5.03
C PRO A 481 10.66 13.77 -4.83
N LEU A 482 11.07 13.67 -3.57
CA LEU A 482 12.46 13.42 -3.16
C LEU A 482 12.51 12.07 -2.44
N ILE A 483 13.58 11.31 -2.68
CA ILE A 483 13.83 10.05 -1.97
C ILE A 483 15.26 9.98 -1.41
N LEU A 484 15.42 9.21 -0.34
CA LEU A 484 16.69 8.81 0.25
C LEU A 484 16.97 7.34 -0.06
N LEU A 485 18.23 7.03 -0.40
CA LEU A 485 18.72 5.68 -0.66
C LEU A 485 19.64 5.24 0.51
N PRO A 486 19.26 4.20 1.26
CA PRO A 486 20.00 3.73 2.45
C PRO A 486 21.40 3.17 2.24
#